data_AF-A0ABD0RYR9-F1
#
_entry.id   AF-A0ABD0RYR9-F1
#
_cell.length_a   1.000
_cell.length_b   1.000
_cell.length_c   1.000
_cell.angle_alpha   90.00
_cell.angle_beta   90.00
_cell.angle_gamma   90.00
#
_symmetry.space_group_name_H-M   'P 1'
#
loop_
_entity.id
_entity.type
_entity.pdbx_description
1 polymer ?
#
loop_
_entity_poly.entity_id
_entity_poly.type
_entity_poly.pdbx_seq_one_letter_code
_entity_poly.pdbx_strand_id
1 'polypeptide(L)' 'MLTKRGQLTIVAGAPRANHSGAVVLLKKDDAKTSLLTAEYILEGAGLASSFGYDLAVLDINGDG' A
#
# COMPACT_ATOMS: atom_id res chain seq x y z
N MET A 1 -4.53 -8.09 9.35
CA MET A 1 -4.99 -8.18 7.95
C MET A 1 -4.71 -6.84 7.31
N LEU A 2 -4.06 -6.80 6.14
CA LEU A 2 -3.65 -5.55 5.48
C LEU A 2 -4.84 -4.81 4.84
N THR A 3 -5.89 -5.54 4.49
CA THR A 3 -7.16 -5.05 3.97
C THR A 3 -8.30 -5.46 4.90
N LYS A 4 -9.46 -4.80 4.78
CA LYS A 4 -10.68 -5.17 5.52
C LYS A 4 -11.85 -5.23 4.56
N ARG A 5 -12.68 -6.28 4.68
CA ARG A 5 -13.88 -6.42 3.85
C ARG A 5 -14.79 -5.19 3.99
N GLY A 6 -15.24 -4.64 2.87
CA GLY A 6 -16.09 -3.46 2.83
C GLY A 6 -15.37 -2.11 3.00
N GLN A 7 -14.07 -2.10 3.30
CA GLN A 7 -13.24 -0.91 3.31
C GLN A 7 -12.51 -0.75 1.97
N LEU A 8 -12.56 0.44 1.36
CA LEU A 8 -11.71 0.74 0.20
C LEU A 8 -10.27 0.97 0.69
N THR A 9 -9.35 0.15 0.20
CA THR A 9 -7.90 0.32 0.38
C THR A 9 -7.26 0.58 -0.98
N ILE A 10 -6.46 1.63 -1.07
CA ILE A 10 -5.70 1.99 -2.28
C ILE A 10 -4.24 1.61 -2.04
N VAL A 11 -3.65 0.85 -2.96
CA VAL A 11 -2.25 0.42 -2.86
C VAL A 11 -1.41 1.22 -3.84
N ALA A 12 -0.38 1.89 -3.34
CA ALA A 12 0.50 2.74 -4.15
C ALA A 12 1.98 2.37 -3.97
N GLY A 13 2.71 2.36 -5.07
CA GLY A 13 4.14 2.14 -5.11
C GLY A 13 4.92 3.43 -4.89
N ALA A 14 5.98 3.37 -4.09
CA ALA A 14 6.95 4.44 -3.90
C ALA A 14 8.38 3.89 -4.11
N PRO A 15 8.74 3.46 -5.33
CA PRO A 15 9.97 2.69 -5.60
C PRO A 15 11.28 3.43 -5.34
N ARG A 16 11.23 4.73 -4.99
CA ARG A 16 12.40 5.55 -4.65
C ARG A 16 12.44 5.98 -3.19
N ALA A 17 11.44 5.63 -2.38
CA ALA A 17 11.43 5.93 -0.95
C ALA A 17 12.63 5.27 -0.25
N ASN A 18 13.29 5.99 0.67
CA ASN A 18 14.38 5.47 1.50
C ASN A 18 15.51 4.77 0.72
N HIS A 19 15.70 5.13 -0.55
CA HIS A 19 16.63 4.50 -1.49
C HIS A 19 16.39 3.01 -1.78
N SER A 20 15.44 2.33 -1.13
CA SER A 20 15.08 0.92 -1.36
C SER A 20 13.74 0.75 -2.08
N GLY A 21 12.78 1.62 -1.78
CA GLY A 21 11.40 1.58 -2.25
C GLY A 21 10.43 1.26 -1.11
N ALA A 22 9.13 1.54 -1.32
CA ALA A 22 8.08 1.23 -0.36
C ALA A 22 6.75 0.95 -1.09
N VAL A 23 5.83 0.28 -0.40
CA VAL A 23 4.42 0.13 -0.79
C VAL A 23 3.55 0.74 0.32
N VAL A 24 2.67 1.65 -0.05
CA VAL A 24 1.79 2.36 0.88
C VAL A 24 0.36 1.90 0.68
N LEU A 25 -0.29 1.46 1.77
CA LEU A 25 -1.72 1.16 1.79
C LEU A 25 -2.44 2.37 2.37
N LEU A 26 -3.28 2.97 1.56
CA LEU A 26 -4.02 4.19 1.87
C LEU A 26 -5.49 3.86 2.12
N LYS A 27 -6.08 4.56 3.07
CA LYS A 27 -7.53 4.60 3.28
C LYS A 27 -8.05 6.02 3.13
N LYS A 28 -9.36 6.15 2.95
CA LYS A 28 -10.04 7.44 3.03
C LYS A 28 -9.91 7.99 4.46
N ASP A 29 -9.62 9.29 4.59
CA ASP A 29 -9.62 9.91 5.90
C ASP A 29 -11.04 9.98 6.48
N ASP A 30 -11.19 9.63 7.75
CA ASP A 30 -12.48 9.50 8.41
C ASP A 30 -13.15 10.87 8.64
N ALA A 31 -12.36 11.93 8.82
CA ALA A 31 -12.84 13.29 9.08
C ALA A 31 -12.91 14.14 7.80
N LYS A 32 -12.01 13.90 6.84
CA LYS A 32 -11.88 14.67 5.60
C LYS A 32 -11.95 13.73 4.40
N THR A 33 -13.16 13.43 3.96
CA THR A 33 -13.44 12.46 2.90
C THR A 33 -12.76 12.77 1.55
N SER A 34 -12.22 13.96 1.32
CA SER A 34 -11.42 14.29 0.13
C SER A 34 -9.93 13.89 0.24
N LEU A 35 -9.48 13.41 1.41
CA LEU A 35 -8.09 13.07 1.68
C LEU A 35 -7.90 11.56 1.84
N LEU A 36 -6.68 11.12 1.58
CA LEU A 36 -6.20 9.78 1.86
C LEU A 36 -5.18 9.82 2.99
N THR A 37 -5.22 8.82 3.87
CA THR A 37 -4.23 8.62 4.94
C THR A 37 -3.56 7.27 4.80
N ALA A 38 -2.27 7.20 5.12
CA ALA A 38 -1.53 5.95 5.14
C ALA A 38 -1.97 5.11 6.33
N GLU A 39 -2.46 3.90 6.06
CA GLU A 39 -2.79 2.90 7.07
C GLU A 39 -1.58 1.97 7.32
N TYR A 40 -0.88 1.59 6.26
CA TYR A 40 0.36 0.81 6.35
C TYR A 40 1.41 1.29 5.35
N ILE A 41 2.69 1.12 5.73
CA ILE A 41 3.85 1.29 4.86
C ILE A 41 4.69 0.02 4.95
N LEU A 42 4.95 -0.60 3.80
CA LEU A 42 5.81 -1.75 3.65
C LEU A 42 7.13 -1.29 3.00
N GLU A 43 8.22 -1.33 3.77
CA GLU A 43 9.52 -0.84 3.32
C GLU A 43 10.29 -1.92 2.54
N GLY A 44 10.97 -1.51 1.48
CA GLY A 44 11.85 -2.38 0.70
C GLY A 44 13.11 -2.72 1.49
N ALA A 45 13.46 -4.01 1.53
CA ALA A 45 14.60 -4.50 2.33
C ALA A 45 15.97 -4.17 1.70
N GLY A 46 16.06 -4.02 0.38
CA GLY A 46 17.34 -3.88 -0.34
C GLY A 46 17.53 -2.49 -0.94
N LEU A 47 18.75 -1.95 -0.82
CA LEU A 47 19.15 -0.69 -1.46
C LEU A 47 18.96 -0.79 -2.98
N ALA A 48 18.38 0.26 -3.57
CA ALA A 48 18.09 0.41 -5.00
C ALA A 48 17.21 -0.71 -5.61
N SER A 49 16.56 -1.55 -4.78
CA SER A 49 15.74 -2.67 -5.25
C SER A 49 14.50 -2.24 -6.03
N SER A 50 14.08 -0.97 -5.88
CA SER A 50 12.87 -0.42 -6.49
C SER A 50 11.61 -1.13 -6.01
N PHE A 51 11.56 -1.50 -4.73
CA PHE A 51 10.40 -2.16 -4.13
C PHE A 51 9.14 -1.30 -4.29
N GLY A 52 8.06 -1.88 -4.81
CA GLY A 52 6.85 -1.13 -5.18
C GLY A 52 6.90 -0.48 -6.57
N TYR A 53 7.76 -0.92 -7.49
CA TYR A 53 7.80 -0.42 -8.88
C TYR A 53 6.55 -0.78 -9.68
N ASP A 54 6.08 -2.03 -9.53
CA ASP A 54 4.86 -2.55 -10.15
C ASP A 54 4.05 -3.32 -9.10
N LEU A 55 2.73 -3.32 -9.24
CA LEU A 55 1.82 -3.82 -8.22
C LEU A 55 0.66 -4.62 -8.84
N ALA A 56 0.34 -5.74 -8.19
CA ALA A 56 -0.88 -6.51 -8.45
C ALA A 56 -1.58 -6.82 -7.13
N VAL A 57 -2.91 -6.74 -7.12
CA VAL A 57 -3.75 -7.14 -5.98
C VAL A 57 -4.42 -8.45 -6.36
N LEU A 58 -4.29 -9.45 -5.50
CA LEU A 58 -4.81 -10.79 -5.75
C LEU A 58 -5.39 -11.40 -4.48
N ASP A 59 -6.54 -12.02 -4.63
CA ASP A 59 -7.12 -12.92 -3.63
C ASP A 59 -6.66 -14.35 -3.94
N ILE A 60 -5.63 -14.81 -3.21
CA ILE A 60 -4.97 -16.09 -3.49
C ILE A 60 -5.73 -17.26 -2.86
N ASN A 61 -6.36 -17.05 -1.69
CA ASN A 61 -7.05 -18.08 -0.91
C ASN A 61 -8.58 -17.99 -1.02
N GLY A 62 -9.13 -17.01 -1.73
CA GLY A 62 -10.55 -16.89 -2.02
C GLY A 62 -11.39 -16.42 -0.84
N ASP A 63 -10.80 -15.74 0.15
CA ASP A 63 -11.50 -15.33 1.37
C ASP A 63 -12.11 -13.91 1.30
N GLY A 64 -11.80 -13.16 0.23
CA GLY A 64 -12.35 -11.82 -0.04
C GLY A 64 -12.21 -10.85 1.13
#